data_AF-A0A931WV61-F1
#
_entry.id   AF-A0A931WV61-F1
#
_cell.length_a   1.000
_cell.length_b   1.000
_cell.length_c   1.000
_cell.angle_alpha   90.00
_cell.angle_beta   90.00
_cell.angle_gamma   90.00
#
_symmetry.space_group_name_H-M   'P 1'
#
loop_
_entity.id
_entity.type
_entity.pdbx_description
1 polymer ?
#
loop_
_entity_poly.entity_id
_entity_poly.type
_entity_poly.pdbx_seq_one_letter_code
_entity_poly.pdbx_strand_id
1 'polypeptide(L)'
;KDVEWVTSSGKGTVWTFTVTHQNRSPGFAEEVPYVLAYVELEGGARMMTNIIECRPQDVRIGMPVEAVFVKATEEISVPYFRPVR
;
A
#
# COMPACT_ATOMS: atom_id res chain seq x y z
N LYS A 1 -7.41 -17.64 -23.86
CA LYS A 1 -8.23 -17.71 -22.63
C LYS A 1 -8.96 -16.38 -22.52
N ASP A 2 -10.26 -16.42 -22.30
CA ASP A 2 -11.02 -15.20 -22.02
C ASP A 2 -10.64 -14.68 -20.63
N VAL A 3 -10.48 -13.36 -20.54
CA VAL A 3 -10.17 -12.63 -19.30
C VAL A 3 -11.30 -11.65 -19.04
N GLU A 4 -11.71 -11.55 -17.79
CA GLU A 4 -12.76 -10.64 -17.34
C GLU A 4 -12.24 -9.71 -16.24
N TRP A 5 -12.86 -8.52 -16.16
CA TRP A 5 -12.59 -7.59 -15.08
C TRP A 5 -13.34 -8.03 -13.83
N VAL A 6 -12.63 -8.05 -12.71
CA VAL A 6 -13.21 -8.34 -11.39
C VAL A 6 -12.95 -7.17 -10.47
N THR A 7 -14.00 -6.70 -9.80
CA THR A 7 -13.88 -5.66 -8.79
C THR A 7 -13.20 -6.23 -7.54
N SER A 8 -12.11 -5.59 -7.10
CA SER A 8 -11.46 -5.93 -5.83
C SER A 8 -12.28 -5.38 -4.66
N SER A 9 -12.31 -6.11 -3.53
CA SER A 9 -12.88 -5.61 -2.27
C SER A 9 -12.09 -4.45 -1.66
N GLY A 10 -10.86 -4.22 -2.15
CA GLY A 10 -9.93 -3.25 -1.57
C GLY A 10 -9.29 -3.71 -0.27
N LYS A 11 -9.59 -4.92 0.22
CA LYS A 11 -9.02 -5.49 1.43
C LYS A 11 -7.90 -6.48 1.12
N GLY A 12 -6.97 -6.60 2.05
CA GLY A 12 -5.86 -7.53 1.93
C GLY A 12 -5.05 -7.66 3.22
N THR A 13 -3.89 -8.33 3.10
CA THR A 13 -2.92 -8.44 4.18
C THR A 13 -1.52 -8.07 3.71
N VAL A 14 -0.69 -7.52 4.59
CA VAL A 14 0.72 -7.25 4.30
C VAL A 14 1.44 -8.58 4.07
N TRP A 15 1.81 -8.87 2.83
CA TRP A 15 2.56 -10.07 2.46
C TRP A 15 4.03 -9.95 2.84
N THR A 16 4.65 -8.81 2.52
CA THR A 16 6.00 -8.43 2.94
C THR A 16 6.17 -6.92 2.84
N PHE A 17 7.16 -6.34 3.51
CA PHE A 17 7.40 -4.91 3.50
C PHE A 17 8.87 -4.55 3.78
N THR A 18 9.24 -3.32 3.44
CA THR A 18 10.45 -2.65 3.88
C THR A 18 10.10 -1.31 4.53
N VAL A 19 10.99 -0.82 5.39
CA VAL A 19 10.94 0.57 5.88
C VAL A 19 12.07 1.32 5.19
N THR A 20 11.71 2.28 4.34
CA THR A 20 12.68 3.09 3.61
C THR A 20 13.07 4.29 4.44
N HIS A 21 14.30 4.29 4.94
CA HIS A 21 14.85 5.40 5.75
C HIS A 21 15.60 6.45 4.93
N GLN A 22 15.95 6.14 3.67
CA GLN A 22 16.68 7.05 2.80
C GLN A 22 16.19 6.90 1.36
N ASN A 23 15.74 8.00 0.77
CA ASN A 23 15.41 8.11 -0.65
C ASN A 23 15.88 9.48 -1.15
N ARG A 24 16.41 9.55 -2.37
CA ARG A 24 16.92 10.78 -2.99
C ARG A 24 16.02 11.33 -4.08
N SER A 25 14.95 10.62 -4.41
CA SER A 25 13.97 11.06 -5.39
C SER A 25 13.06 12.14 -4.78
N PRO A 26 12.88 13.30 -5.44
CA PRO A 26 11.96 14.33 -4.98
C PRO A 26 10.54 13.78 -4.79
N GLY A 27 9.86 14.18 -3.72
CA GLY A 27 8.55 13.67 -3.31
C GLY A 27 8.62 12.44 -2.40
N PHE A 28 9.67 11.62 -2.49
CA PHE A 28 9.89 10.48 -1.59
C PHE A 28 10.94 10.75 -0.52
N ALA A 29 11.85 11.69 -0.77
CA ALA A 29 12.88 12.10 0.18
C ALA A 29 12.26 12.78 1.41
N GLU A 30 11.14 13.48 1.22
CA GLU A 30 10.40 14.20 2.26
C GLU A 30 9.51 13.26 3.10
N GLU A 31 9.21 12.07 2.59
CA GLU A 31 8.33 11.09 3.24
C GLU A 31 9.07 10.03 4.06
N VAL A 32 10.41 10.03 4.08
CA VAL A 32 11.15 9.07 4.91
C VAL A 32 10.95 9.38 6.41
N PRO A 33 10.76 8.35 7.27
CA PRO A 33 10.62 6.94 6.93
C PRO A 33 9.20 6.58 6.48
N TYR A 34 9.09 5.81 5.38
CA TYR A 34 7.82 5.25 4.90
C TYR A 34 7.90 3.73 4.71
N VAL A 35 6.74 3.08 4.69
CA VAL A 35 6.60 1.64 4.48
C VAL A 35 6.26 1.38 3.01
N LEU A 36 7.12 0.62 2.32
CA LEU A 36 6.80 0.05 1.00
C LEU A 36 6.46 -1.42 1.19
N ALA A 37 5.29 -1.85 0.72
CA ALA A 37 4.77 -3.18 0.98
C ALA A 37 4.24 -3.84 -0.29
N TYR A 38 4.26 -5.17 -0.27
CA TYR A 38 3.35 -5.97 -1.10
C TYR A 38 2.14 -6.35 -0.25
N VAL A 39 0.95 -6.01 -0.72
CA VAL A 39 -0.32 -6.43 -0.13
C VAL A 39 -0.90 -7.56 -0.97
N GLU A 40 -1.21 -8.68 -0.32
CA GLU A 40 -2.00 -9.77 -0.90
C GLU A 40 -3.48 -9.46 -0.70
N LEU A 41 -4.17 -9.15 -1.79
CA LEU A 41 -5.60 -8.83 -1.82
C LEU A 41 -6.43 -10.10 -1.61
N GLU A 42 -7.66 -9.98 -1.13
CA GLU A 42 -8.58 -11.13 -0.94
C GLU A 42 -8.83 -11.96 -2.22
N GLY A 43 -8.61 -11.38 -3.40
CA GLY A 43 -8.64 -12.09 -4.70
C GLY A 43 -7.34 -12.81 -5.09
N GLY A 44 -6.33 -12.85 -4.21
CA GLY A 44 -5.04 -13.53 -4.41
C GLY A 44 -4.00 -12.74 -5.21
N ALA A 45 -4.38 -11.62 -5.83
CA ALA A 45 -3.43 -10.72 -6.50
C ALA A 45 -2.54 -10.00 -5.46
N ARG A 46 -1.29 -9.71 -5.85
CA ARG A 46 -0.35 -8.95 -5.03
C ARG A 46 -0.07 -7.58 -5.65
N MET A 47 -0.18 -6.54 -4.84
CA MET A 47 0.03 -5.17 -5.28
C MET A 47 1.13 -4.50 -4.46
N MET A 48 2.08 -3.85 -5.13
CA MET A 48 3.07 -3.00 -4.48
C MET A 48 2.44 -1.65 -4.17
N THR A 49 2.58 -1.18 -2.93
CA THR A 49 1.94 0.03 -2.42
C THR A 49 2.61 0.49 -1.12
N ASN A 50 2.14 1.59 -0.55
CA ASN A 50 2.60 2.09 0.75
C ASN A 50 1.57 1.79 1.85
N ILE A 51 2.06 1.54 3.07
CA ILE A 51 1.20 1.47 4.27
C ILE A 51 1.26 2.81 5.01
N ILE A 52 0.11 3.43 5.22
CA ILE A 52 -0.06 4.74 5.85
C ILE A 52 -1.06 4.69 7.01
N GLU A 53 -1.25 5.83 7.68
CA GLU A 53 -2.09 5.98 8.88
C GLU A 53 -1.67 5.07 10.06
N CYS A 54 -0.41 4.63 10.08
CA CYS A 54 0.24 3.97 11.20
C CYS A 54 1.73 4.30 11.25
N ARG A 55 2.39 4.03 12.38
CA ARG A 55 3.85 4.21 12.45
C ARG A 55 4.54 3.04 11.74
N PRO A 56 5.68 3.25 11.04
CA PRO A 56 6.35 2.17 10.32
C PRO A 56 6.67 0.93 11.16
N GLN A 57 7.02 1.12 12.44
CA GLN A 57 7.32 0.04 13.37
C GLN A 57 6.11 -0.81 13.79
N ASP A 58 4.88 -0.33 13.55
CA ASP A 58 3.67 -1.07 13.89
C ASP A 58 3.33 -2.08 12.77
N VAL A 59 3.87 -1.90 11.56
CA VAL A 59 3.61 -2.78 10.40
C VAL A 59 4.25 -4.14 10.62
N ARG A 60 3.47 -5.19 10.33
CA ARG A 60 3.89 -6.59 10.42
C ARG A 60 3.35 -7.40 9.26
N ILE A 61 4.06 -8.45 8.87
CA ILE A 61 3.54 -9.46 7.94
C ILE A 61 2.23 -10.04 8.49
N GLY A 62 1.24 -10.20 7.62
CA GLY A 62 -0.12 -10.64 7.97
C GLY A 62 -0.99 -9.56 8.63
N MET A 63 -0.55 -8.30 8.70
CA MET A 63 -1.41 -7.21 9.16
C MET A 63 -2.57 -7.00 8.17
N PRO A 64 -3.84 -6.99 8.65
CA PRO A 64 -4.99 -6.69 7.80
C PRO A 64 -4.99 -5.21 7.41
N VAL A 65 -5.21 -4.94 6.13
CA VAL A 65 -5.20 -3.59 5.56
C VAL A 65 -6.33 -3.38 4.57
N GLU A 66 -6.75 -2.14 4.41
CA GLU A 66 -7.74 -1.71 3.42
C GLU A 66 -7.21 -0.56 2.56
N ALA A 67 -7.65 -0.54 1.30
CA ALA A 67 -7.25 0.45 0.32
C ALA A 67 -7.80 1.84 0.67
N VAL A 68 -6.96 2.85 0.51
CA VAL A 68 -7.29 4.26 0.55
C VAL A 68 -6.64 4.94 -0.66
N PHE A 69 -7.25 6.01 -1.16
CA PHE A 69 -6.77 6.68 -2.35
C PHE A 69 -6.21 8.04 -1.98
N VAL A 70 -4.90 8.19 -2.16
CA VAL A 70 -4.17 9.44 -1.89
C VAL A 70 -4.07 10.23 -3.18
N LYS A 71 -4.38 11.52 -3.09
CA LYS A 71 -4.30 12.45 -4.22
C LYS A 71 -2.83 12.78 -4.51
N ALA A 72 -2.33 12.36 -5.68
CA ALA A 72 -0.97 12.67 -6.13
C ALA A 72 -0.92 13.98 -6.92
N THR A 73 -1.97 14.28 -7.68
CA THR A 73 -2.19 15.55 -8.39
C THR A 73 -3.68 15.90 -8.38
N GLU A 74 -4.08 17.04 -8.96
CA GLU A 74 -5.50 17.38 -9.12
C GLU A 74 -6.33 16.32 -9.86
N GLU A 75 -5.70 15.55 -10.75
CA GLU A 75 -6.37 14.58 -11.62
C GLU A 75 -6.07 13.13 -11.27
N ILE A 76 -5.01 12.86 -10.50
CA ILE A 76 -4.50 11.51 -10.25
C ILE A 76 -4.59 11.16 -8.77
N SER A 77 -5.21 10.01 -8.49
CA SER A 77 -5.18 9.36 -7.17
C SER A 77 -4.49 8.01 -7.25
N VAL A 78 -3.68 7.69 -6.24
CA VAL A 78 -2.89 6.46 -6.17
C VAL A 78 -3.40 5.60 -5.01
N PRO A 79 -3.55 4.28 -5.20
CA PRO A 79 -3.97 3.38 -4.13
C PRO A 79 -2.83 3.16 -3.13
N TYR A 80 -3.13 3.49 -1.87
CA TYR A 80 -2.34 3.25 -0.67
C TYR A 80 -3.15 2.32 0.24
N PHE A 81 -2.55 1.84 1.32
CA PHE A 81 -3.25 0.96 2.28
C PHE A 81 -3.07 1.45 3.70
N ARG A 82 -4.07 1.24 4.54
CA ARG A 82 -4.01 1.51 5.98
C ARG A 82 -4.44 0.28 6.78
N PRO A 83 -4.05 0.14 8.06
CA PRO A 83 -4.57 -0.91 8.92
C PRO A 83 -6.09 -0.85 9.02
N VAL A 84 -6.75 -2.01 9.00
CA VAL A 84 -8.18 -2.12 9.30
C VAL A 84 -8.40 -1.76 10.78
N ARG A 85 -9.43 -0.96 11.07
CA ARG A 85 -9.85 -0.63 12.44
C ARG A 85 -10.64 -1.75 13.09
#